data_AF-A0A2M8G6B9-F1
#
_entry.id   AF-A0A2M8G6B9-F1
#
_cell.length_a   1.000
_cell.length_b   1.000
_cell.length_c   1.000
_cell.angle_alpha   90.00
_cell.angle_beta   90.00
_cell.angle_gamma   90.00
#
_symmetry.space_group_name_H-M   'P 1'
#
loop_
_entity.id
_entity.type
_entity.pdbx_description
1 polymer ?
#
loop_
_entity_poly.entity_id
_entity_poly.type
_entity_poly.pdbx_seq_one_letter_code
_entity_poly.pdbx_strand_id
1 'polypeptide(L)'
;MKVGTAQLPLHFGSAPKWLFERMVPLARQIALYIIEDFGVSDLLYKLSDPFWFQALGCVLGFDWHSSGLTTTTTGALKEGLKGLEKETGFFMAGGKGATSRKTPHEIEAFGQQYGFDAAPLVYASKMSAKVDSSALQDGYQLYHHNFI
;
A
#
# COMPACT_ATOMS: atom_id res chain seq x y z
N MET A 1 23.90 27.03 -7.77
CA MET A 1 24.74 25.84 -7.52
C MET A 1 23.90 24.60 -7.74
N LYS A 2 24.31 23.67 -8.62
CA LYS A 2 23.60 22.39 -8.82
C LYS A 2 24.03 21.45 -7.68
N VAL A 3 23.11 21.05 -6.80
CA VAL A 3 23.41 20.28 -5.57
C VAL A 3 23.47 18.77 -5.79
N GLY A 4 23.20 18.30 -7.00
CA GLY A 4 23.23 16.88 -7.38
C GLY A 4 22.48 16.62 -8.67
N THR A 5 22.49 15.36 -9.14
CA THR A 5 21.62 14.88 -10.21
C THR A 5 21.08 13.51 -9.78
N ALA A 6 19.77 13.36 -9.73
CA ALA A 6 19.12 12.08 -9.47
C ALA A 6 18.65 11.49 -10.80
N GLN A 7 18.99 10.23 -11.04
CA GLN A 7 18.50 9.49 -12.20
C GLN A 7 17.39 8.56 -11.73
N LEU A 8 16.19 8.77 -12.25
CA LEU A 8 15.00 7.98 -11.95
C LEU A 8 14.66 7.17 -13.21
N PRO A 9 15.31 6.01 -13.43
CA PRO A 9 15.03 5.19 -14.58
C PRO A 9 13.61 4.63 -14.49
N LEU A 10 12.92 4.56 -15.63
CA LEU A 10 11.66 3.84 -15.71
C LEU A 10 11.97 2.34 -15.75
N HIS A 11 11.61 1.63 -14.69
CA HIS A 11 11.71 0.17 -14.66
C HIS A 11 10.48 -0.43 -15.32
N PHE A 12 10.68 -1.19 -16.39
CA PHE A 12 9.61 -1.90 -17.10
C PHE A 12 9.42 -3.30 -16.54
N GLY A 13 8.19 -3.82 -16.63
CA GLY A 13 7.84 -5.17 -16.20
C GLY A 13 7.29 -5.26 -14.78
N SER A 14 7.40 -6.45 -14.21
CA SER A 14 6.85 -6.80 -12.89
C SER A 14 7.98 -7.14 -11.93
N ALA A 15 7.74 -6.96 -10.63
CA ALA A 15 8.64 -7.50 -9.61
C ALA A 15 8.87 -9.00 -9.87
N PRO A 16 10.12 -9.49 -9.91
CA PRO A 16 10.40 -10.89 -10.13
C PRO A 16 9.68 -11.74 -9.08
N LYS A 17 9.04 -12.84 -9.52
CA LYS A 17 8.25 -13.71 -8.63
C LYS A 17 9.06 -14.19 -7.41
N TRP A 18 10.31 -14.61 -7.62
CA TRP A 18 11.20 -15.06 -6.55
C TRP A 18 11.49 -13.98 -5.50
N LEU A 19 11.50 -12.70 -5.89
CA LEU A 19 11.71 -11.59 -4.97
C LEU A 19 10.43 -11.37 -4.17
N PHE A 20 9.29 -11.28 -4.86
CA PHE A 20 8.00 -11.06 -4.22
C PHE A 20 7.65 -12.16 -3.20
N GLU A 21 7.94 -13.43 -3.52
CA GLU A 21 7.77 -14.56 -2.60
C GLU A 21 8.59 -14.44 -1.30
N ARG A 22 9.70 -13.68 -1.32
CA ARG A 22 10.50 -13.37 -0.12
C ARG A 22 10.05 -12.09 0.57
N MET A 23 9.56 -11.11 -0.19
CA MET A 23 9.02 -9.86 0.34
C MET A 23 7.82 -10.11 1.25
N VAL A 24 6.90 -10.98 0.83
CA VAL A 24 5.65 -11.27 1.54
C VAL A 24 5.88 -11.70 3.00
N PRO A 25 6.65 -12.76 3.31
CA PRO A 25 6.88 -13.16 4.69
C PRO A 25 7.67 -12.12 5.48
N LEU A 26 8.61 -11.39 4.88
CA LEU A 26 9.36 -10.34 5.57
C LEU A 26 8.45 -9.15 5.94
N ALA A 27 7.64 -8.68 4.99
CA ALA A 27 6.66 -7.60 5.20
C ALA A 27 5.67 -7.97 6.31
N ARG A 28 5.19 -9.22 6.31
CA ARG A 28 4.34 -9.76 7.38
C ARG A 28 5.02 -9.64 8.75
N GLN A 29 6.24 -10.17 8.89
CA GLN A 29 6.92 -10.17 10.19
C GLN A 29 7.23 -8.77 10.70
N ILE A 30 7.64 -7.85 9.82
CA ILE A 30 7.86 -6.45 10.19
C ILE A 30 6.55 -5.80 10.66
N ALA A 31 5.46 -5.99 9.92
CA ALA A 31 4.16 -5.41 10.28
C ALA A 31 3.64 -6.00 11.60
N LEU A 32 3.71 -7.33 11.78
CA LEU A 32 3.30 -7.99 13.02
C LEU A 32 4.12 -7.52 14.22
N TYR A 33 5.44 -7.43 14.09
CA TYR A 33 6.30 -6.91 15.15
C TYR A 33 5.88 -5.50 15.58
N ILE A 34 5.62 -4.61 14.61
CA ILE A 34 5.17 -3.24 14.91
C ILE A 34 3.81 -3.25 15.60
N ILE A 35 2.86 -4.06 15.11
CA ILE A 35 1.51 -4.14 15.68
C ILE A 35 1.55 -4.71 17.10
N GLU A 36 2.34 -5.74 17.35
CA GLU A 36 2.45 -6.40 18.66
C GLU A 36 3.10 -5.49 19.72
N ASP A 37 4.19 -4.80 19.36
CA ASP A 37 4.95 -4.00 20.33
C ASP A 37 4.45 -2.54 20.44
N PHE A 38 3.87 -1.98 19.37
CA PHE A 38 3.52 -0.54 19.29
C PHE A 38 2.07 -0.27 18.86
N GLY A 39 1.34 -1.27 18.39
CA GLY A 39 -0.07 -1.16 17.99
C GLY A 39 -0.30 -0.74 16.54
N VAL A 40 -1.53 -0.93 16.08
CA VAL A 40 -1.97 -0.63 14.71
C VAL A 40 -1.77 0.84 14.34
N SER A 41 -2.06 1.76 15.26
CA SER A 41 -1.90 3.20 15.03
C SER A 41 -0.46 3.59 14.70
N ASP A 42 0.53 2.92 15.31
CA ASP A 42 1.94 3.18 15.05
C ASP A 42 2.36 2.68 13.65
N LEU A 43 1.84 1.51 13.23
CA LEU A 43 2.03 1.03 11.86
C LEU A 43 1.41 2.00 10.84
N LEU A 44 0.19 2.50 11.07
CA LEU A 44 -0.45 3.48 10.19
C LEU A 44 0.36 4.78 10.09
N TYR A 45 0.84 5.30 11.22
CA TYR A 45 1.71 6.48 11.26
C TYR A 45 2.98 6.28 10.44
N LYS A 46 3.66 5.14 10.63
CA LYS A 46 4.87 4.75 9.88
C LYS A 46 4.60 4.61 8.38
N LEU A 47 3.50 3.96 7.99
CA LEU A 47 3.13 3.82 6.58
C LEU A 47 2.76 5.16 5.93
N SER A 48 2.27 6.13 6.71
CA SER A 48 1.99 7.48 6.23
C SER A 48 3.23 8.36 6.06
N ASP A 49 4.34 8.02 6.72
CA ASP A 49 5.60 8.75 6.57
C ASP A 49 6.30 8.32 5.27
N PRO A 50 6.53 9.24 4.31
CA PRO A 50 7.06 8.88 3.01
C PRO A 50 8.51 8.34 3.09
N PHE A 51 9.32 8.79 4.05
CA PHE A 51 10.69 8.32 4.21
C PHE A 51 10.72 6.92 4.81
N TRP A 52 9.89 6.67 5.82
CA TRP A 52 9.76 5.36 6.43
C TRP A 52 9.17 4.35 5.46
N PHE A 53 8.12 4.70 4.72
CA PHE A 53 7.53 3.84 3.70
C PHE A 53 8.54 3.49 2.59
N GLN A 54 9.32 4.48 2.14
CA GLN A 54 10.40 4.26 1.18
C GLN A 54 11.48 3.32 1.75
N ALA A 55 11.88 3.53 3.01
CA ALA A 55 12.85 2.68 3.69
C ALA A 55 12.33 1.24 3.85
N LEU A 56 11.03 1.05 4.15
CA LEU A 56 10.40 -0.26 4.17
C LEU A 56 10.51 -0.94 2.80
N GLY A 57 10.16 -0.25 1.72
CA GLY A 57 10.33 -0.77 0.36
C GLY A 57 11.77 -1.21 0.08
N CYS A 58 12.74 -0.42 0.51
CA CYS A 58 14.16 -0.77 0.39
C CYS A 58 14.54 -2.02 1.21
N VAL A 59 14.08 -2.12 2.45
CA VAL A 59 14.30 -3.30 3.32
C VAL A 59 13.70 -4.57 2.71
N LEU A 60 12.57 -4.45 2.02
CA LEU A 60 11.95 -5.56 1.30
C LEU A 60 12.71 -5.93 0.00
N GLY A 61 13.80 -5.24 -0.34
CA GLY A 61 14.68 -5.59 -1.45
C GLY A 61 14.42 -4.79 -2.74
N PHE A 62 13.74 -3.64 -2.65
CA PHE A 62 13.70 -2.68 -3.76
C PHE A 62 14.84 -1.66 -3.66
N ASP A 63 15.23 -1.10 -4.81
CA ASP A 63 16.12 0.07 -4.81
C ASP A 63 15.33 1.36 -4.57
N TRP A 64 16.01 2.36 -4.00
CA TRP A 64 15.43 3.65 -3.67
C TRP A 64 14.85 4.40 -4.89
N HIS A 65 15.35 4.13 -6.09
CA HIS A 65 14.89 4.78 -7.33
C HIS A 65 13.86 3.95 -8.11
N SER A 66 13.32 2.87 -7.52
CA SER A 66 12.42 1.98 -8.23
C SER A 66 11.00 2.55 -8.36
N SER A 67 10.55 2.78 -9.60
CA SER A 67 9.20 3.26 -9.91
C SER A 67 8.09 2.32 -9.44
N GLY A 68 8.39 1.03 -9.23
CA GLY A 68 7.44 0.02 -8.77
C GLY A 68 7.33 -0.11 -7.25
N LEU A 69 8.10 0.66 -6.47
CA LEU A 69 8.26 0.49 -5.02
C LEU A 69 6.92 0.52 -4.30
N THR A 70 6.11 1.57 -4.47
CA THR A 70 4.81 1.69 -3.78
C THR A 70 3.89 0.53 -4.13
N THR A 71 3.81 0.17 -5.41
CA THR A 71 2.90 -0.90 -5.87
C THR A 71 3.30 -2.27 -5.33
N THR A 72 4.59 -2.53 -5.20
CA THR A 72 5.10 -3.84 -4.76
C THR A 72 5.14 -3.93 -3.24
N THR A 73 5.52 -2.85 -2.54
CA THR A 73 5.52 -2.77 -1.08
C THR A 73 4.12 -2.96 -0.52
N THR A 74 3.13 -2.23 -1.05
CA THR A 74 1.73 -2.41 -0.65
C THR A 74 1.20 -3.79 -1.00
N GLY A 75 1.57 -4.35 -2.16
CA GLY A 75 1.21 -5.71 -2.55
C GLY A 75 1.79 -6.77 -1.60
N ALA A 76 3.05 -6.63 -1.20
CA ALA A 76 3.72 -7.55 -0.29
C ALA A 76 3.13 -7.49 1.12
N LEU A 77 2.84 -6.29 1.64
CA LEU A 77 2.15 -6.09 2.92
C LEU A 77 0.75 -6.72 2.90
N LYS A 78 -0.05 -6.39 1.87
CA LYS A 78 -1.42 -6.92 1.74
C LYS A 78 -1.45 -8.43 1.65
N GLU A 79 -0.59 -9.04 0.84
CA GLU A 79 -0.52 -10.50 0.75
C GLU A 79 0.04 -11.14 2.03
N GLY A 80 0.99 -10.48 2.70
CA GLY A 80 1.61 -10.98 3.94
C GLY A 80 0.65 -11.02 5.14
N LEU A 81 -0.25 -10.03 5.24
CA LEU A 81 -1.24 -9.89 6.30
C LEU A 81 -2.59 -10.53 5.98
N LYS A 82 -2.76 -11.06 4.77
CA LYS A 82 -4.00 -11.71 4.35
C LYS A 82 -4.40 -12.84 5.31
N GLY A 83 -5.65 -12.80 5.77
CA GLY A 83 -6.20 -13.76 6.73
C GLY A 83 -5.87 -13.45 8.20
N LEU A 84 -5.09 -12.40 8.48
CA LEU A 84 -4.78 -11.93 9.84
C LEU A 84 -5.55 -10.68 10.24
N GLU A 85 -6.50 -10.24 9.42
CA GLU A 85 -7.16 -8.94 9.61
C GLU A 85 -7.94 -8.89 10.92
N LYS A 86 -8.57 -10.01 11.32
CA LYS A 86 -9.26 -10.13 12.61
C LYS A 86 -8.33 -10.04 13.80
N GLU A 87 -7.16 -10.67 13.69
CA GLU A 87 -6.19 -10.79 14.79
C GLU A 87 -5.45 -9.47 14.99
N THR A 88 -5.11 -8.82 13.88
CA THR A 88 -4.33 -7.58 13.88
C THR A 88 -5.20 -6.33 13.97
N GLY A 89 -6.47 -6.39 13.55
CA GLY A 89 -7.30 -5.20 13.37
C GLY A 89 -6.84 -4.30 12.21
N PHE A 90 -5.96 -4.79 11.34
CA PHE A 90 -5.40 -4.05 10.21
C PHE A 90 -5.94 -4.60 8.89
N PHE A 91 -6.46 -3.70 8.04
CA PHE A 91 -7.15 -4.05 6.80
C PHE A 91 -6.51 -3.30 5.64
N MET A 92 -6.46 -3.92 4.46
CA MET A 92 -5.97 -3.28 3.24
C MET A 92 -6.89 -3.58 2.07
N ALA A 93 -7.48 -2.55 1.48
CA ALA A 93 -8.35 -2.64 0.32
C ALA A 93 -7.69 -2.00 -0.91
N GLY A 94 -7.94 -2.55 -2.10
CA GLY A 94 -7.40 -2.02 -3.35
C GLY A 94 -6.08 -2.63 -3.80
N GLY A 95 -5.37 -1.91 -4.66
CA GLY A 95 -4.12 -2.35 -5.26
C GLY A 95 -3.84 -1.66 -6.59
N LYS A 96 -3.14 -2.38 -7.48
CA LYS A 96 -2.71 -1.89 -8.80
C LYS A 96 -3.72 -2.25 -9.90
N GLY A 97 -3.80 -1.41 -10.93
CA GLY A 97 -4.59 -1.62 -12.13
C GLY A 97 -6.07 -1.84 -11.81
N ALA A 98 -6.64 -2.94 -12.31
CA ALA A 98 -8.05 -3.26 -12.10
C ALA A 98 -8.45 -3.41 -10.61
N THR A 99 -7.51 -3.80 -9.74
CA THR A 99 -7.76 -3.97 -8.30
C THR A 99 -7.99 -2.63 -7.60
N SER A 100 -7.35 -1.54 -8.06
CA SER A 100 -7.57 -0.19 -7.50
C SER A 100 -9.06 0.21 -7.52
N ARG A 101 -9.78 -0.20 -8.57
CA ARG A 101 -11.21 0.09 -8.76
C ARG A 101 -12.13 -0.74 -7.87
N LYS A 102 -11.62 -1.84 -7.29
CA LYS A 102 -12.37 -2.73 -6.40
C LYS A 102 -12.36 -2.26 -4.95
N THR A 103 -11.53 -1.27 -4.61
CA THR A 103 -11.35 -0.77 -3.24
C THR A 103 -12.67 -0.51 -2.49
N PRO A 104 -13.68 0.19 -3.05
CA PRO A 104 -14.96 0.38 -2.37
C PRO A 104 -15.65 -0.94 -1.99
N HIS A 105 -15.67 -1.91 -2.90
CA HIS A 105 -16.30 -3.20 -2.68
C HIS A 105 -15.54 -4.06 -1.66
N GLU A 106 -14.21 -3.98 -1.64
CA GLU A 106 -13.40 -4.65 -0.61
C GLU A 106 -13.67 -4.08 0.78
N ILE A 107 -13.82 -2.75 0.91
CA ILE A 107 -14.19 -2.09 2.16
C ILE A 107 -15.61 -2.52 2.62
N GLU A 108 -16.57 -2.56 1.69
CA GLU A 108 -17.94 -3.06 1.96
C GLU A 108 -17.92 -4.51 2.46
N ALA A 109 -17.12 -5.37 1.81
CA ALA A 109 -16.96 -6.76 2.20
C ALA A 109 -16.35 -6.89 3.60
N PHE A 110 -15.35 -6.09 3.95
CA PHE A 110 -14.81 -6.05 5.31
C PHE A 110 -15.87 -5.61 6.33
N GLY A 111 -16.65 -4.57 6.03
CA GLY A 111 -17.73 -4.13 6.92
C GLY A 111 -18.77 -5.22 7.18
N GLN A 112 -19.16 -5.96 6.13
CA GLN A 112 -20.09 -7.09 6.24
C GLN A 112 -19.48 -8.25 7.04
N GLN A 113 -18.21 -8.58 6.80
CA GLN A 113 -17.54 -9.72 7.42
C GLN A 113 -17.21 -9.47 8.90
N TYR A 114 -16.84 -8.25 9.26
CA TYR A 114 -16.32 -7.89 10.58
C TYR A 114 -17.27 -7.03 11.42
N GLY A 115 -18.41 -6.63 10.87
CA GLY A 115 -19.52 -6.02 11.61
C GLY A 115 -19.36 -4.52 11.89
N PHE A 116 -18.84 -3.75 10.94
CA PHE A 116 -18.71 -2.29 11.05
C PHE A 116 -19.36 -1.56 9.87
N ASP A 117 -19.73 -0.28 10.08
CA ASP A 117 -20.27 0.57 9.01
C ASP A 117 -19.15 0.98 8.03
N ALA A 118 -19.21 0.41 6.82
CA ALA A 118 -18.26 0.67 5.75
C ALA A 118 -18.52 1.99 5.00
N ALA A 119 -19.72 2.58 5.10
CA ALA A 119 -20.11 3.70 4.24
C ALA A 119 -19.19 4.94 4.38
N PRO A 120 -18.78 5.36 5.61
CA PRO A 120 -17.84 6.47 5.76
C PRO A 120 -16.46 6.18 5.14
N LEU A 121 -15.99 4.95 5.23
CA LEU A 121 -14.69 4.52 4.69
C LEU A 121 -14.72 4.42 3.16
N VAL A 122 -15.81 3.93 2.59
CA VAL A 122 -16.05 3.93 1.14
C VAL A 122 -16.05 5.37 0.60
N TYR A 123 -16.71 6.29 1.29
CA TYR A 123 -16.70 7.70 0.94
C TYR A 123 -15.27 8.27 0.99
N ALA A 124 -14.53 8.06 2.08
CA ALA A 124 -13.15 8.52 2.23
C ALA A 124 -12.23 7.95 1.12
N SER A 125 -12.35 6.67 0.80
CA SER A 125 -11.62 6.04 -0.30
C SER A 125 -11.91 6.71 -1.64
N LYS A 126 -13.19 6.93 -1.97
CA LYS A 126 -13.60 7.56 -3.24
C LYS A 126 -13.14 9.01 -3.33
N MET A 127 -13.25 9.77 -2.24
CA MET A 127 -12.81 11.16 -2.19
C MET A 127 -11.30 11.29 -2.34
N SER A 128 -10.52 10.42 -1.68
CA SER A 128 -9.06 10.40 -1.81
C SER A 128 -8.65 10.09 -3.26
N ALA A 129 -9.23 9.04 -3.86
CA ALA A 129 -8.97 8.70 -5.26
C ALA A 129 -9.38 9.83 -6.23
N LYS A 130 -10.46 10.56 -5.93
CA LYS A 130 -10.90 11.70 -6.74
C LYS A 130 -9.92 12.87 -6.64
N VAL A 131 -9.43 13.17 -5.44
CA VAL A 131 -8.42 14.22 -5.21
C VAL A 131 -7.15 13.86 -5.99
N ASP A 132 -6.62 12.66 -5.83
CA ASP A 132 -5.39 12.23 -6.51
C ASP A 132 -5.52 12.26 -8.04
N SER A 133 -6.68 11.82 -8.57
CA SER A 133 -6.94 11.85 -10.02
C SER A 133 -7.14 13.27 -10.56
N SER A 134 -7.53 14.24 -9.73
CA SER A 134 -7.84 15.61 -10.16
C SER A 134 -6.72 16.60 -9.81
N ALA A 135 -5.79 16.22 -8.94
CA ALA A 135 -4.64 17.03 -8.56
C ALA A 135 -3.72 17.29 -9.77
N LEU A 136 -3.55 16.27 -10.62
CA LEU A 136 -2.85 16.37 -11.90
C LEU A 136 -3.89 16.37 -13.04
N GLN A 137 -4.00 17.48 -13.76
CA GLN A 137 -4.91 17.61 -14.92
C GLN A 137 -4.26 17.05 -16.20
N ASP A 138 -3.73 15.83 -16.12
CA ASP A 138 -2.96 15.20 -17.19
C ASP A 138 -3.79 14.24 -18.07
N GLY A 139 -5.05 14.02 -17.71
CA GLY A 139 -5.98 13.14 -18.43
C GLY A 139 -5.80 11.65 -18.13
N TYR A 140 -4.86 11.29 -17.25
CA TYR A 140 -4.67 9.91 -16.83
C TYR A 140 -5.62 9.52 -15.70
N GLN A 141 -5.89 8.22 -15.59
CA GLN A 141 -6.63 7.64 -14.48
C GLN A 141 -5.66 7.08 -13.46
N LEU A 142 -6.07 7.07 -12.19
CA LEU A 142 -5.30 6.41 -11.14
C LEU A 142 -5.00 4.96 -11.49
N TYR A 143 -3.72 4.66 -11.58
CA TYR A 143 -3.22 3.31 -11.83
C TYR A 143 -3.15 2.46 -10.56
N HIS A 144 -3.08 3.09 -9.39
CA HIS A 144 -2.87 2.43 -8.12
C HIS A 144 -3.63 3.17 -7.03
N HIS A 145 -4.35 2.42 -6.20
CA HIS A 145 -5.07 2.95 -5.05
C HIS A 145 -5.11 1.86 -3.99
N ASN A 146 -4.49 2.09 -2.84
CA ASN A 146 -4.63 1.24 -1.66
C ASN A 146 -5.24 2.09 -0.53
N PHE A 147 -6.32 1.59 0.04
CA PHE A 147 -6.91 2.11 1.26
C PHE A 147 -6.50 1.20 2.40
N ILE A 148 -5.99 1.81 3.48
CA ILE A 148 -5.52 1.13 4.69
C ILE A 148 -6.31 1.70 5.86
#